data_AF-A0A6A7LLI5-F1
#
_entry.id   AF-A0A6A7LLI5-F1
#
_cell.length_a   1.000
_cell.length_b   1.000
_cell.length_c   1.000
_cell.angle_alpha   90.00
_cell.angle_beta   90.00
_cell.angle_gamma   90.00
#
_symmetry.space_group_name_H-M   'P 1'
#
loop_
_entity.id
_entity.type
_entity.pdbx_description
1 polymer ?
#
loop_
_entity_poly.entity_id
_entity_poly.type
_entity_poly.pdbx_seq_one_letter_code
_entity_poly.pdbx_strand_id
1 'polypeptide(L)'
;MSNNIQESITIEYQNFKKRIAQLFPKVDEDLVLQILKFQTMKQEWPGSVTLKIKYQKGIETDLSTKKEKLYEKYKMLPSEMDDRTLRFKALGIYLNDIDELSQDPAVEYISGSAEPSQKDQYASAQ
;
A
#
# COMPACT_ATOMS: atom_id res chain seq x y z
N MET A 1 37.07 14.02 -5.07
CA MET A 1 36.45 13.99 -3.74
C MET A 1 34.92 14.09 -3.90
N SER A 2 34.28 13.05 -4.45
CA SER A 2 32.85 13.11 -4.80
C SER A 2 32.02 11.93 -4.26
N ASN A 3 32.60 11.10 -3.39
CA ASN A 3 31.94 9.91 -2.84
C ASN A 3 31.19 10.17 -1.51
N ASN A 4 31.37 11.32 -0.85
CA ASN A 4 30.86 11.52 0.52
C ASN A 4 29.35 11.89 0.58
N ILE A 5 28.87 12.76 -0.31
CA ILE A 5 27.46 13.20 -0.27
C ILE A 5 26.50 12.08 -0.68
N GLN A 6 26.80 11.36 -1.77
CA GLN A 6 25.97 10.25 -2.23
C GLN A 6 25.89 9.13 -1.18
N GLU A 7 27.03 8.80 -0.55
CA GLU A 7 27.09 7.82 0.52
C GLU A 7 26.23 8.26 1.73
N SER A 8 26.37 9.51 2.17
CA SER A 8 25.59 10.07 3.28
C SER A 8 24.09 10.01 3.02
N ILE A 9 23.64 10.44 1.83
CA ILE A 9 22.21 10.39 1.45
C ILE A 9 21.71 8.93 1.39
N THR A 10 22.53 8.03 0.87
CA THR A 10 22.18 6.60 0.80
C THR A 10 22.01 6.00 2.19
N ILE A 11 22.90 6.33 3.14
CA ILE A 11 22.81 5.88 4.54
C ILE A 11 21.53 6.41 5.19
N GLU A 12 21.24 7.69 5.05
CA GLU A 12 20.01 8.28 5.62
C GLU A 12 18.75 7.65 5.04
N TYR A 13 18.72 7.39 3.72
CA TYR A 13 17.61 6.70 3.08
C TYR A 13 17.42 5.27 3.63
N GLN A 14 18.50 4.51 3.81
CA GLN A 14 18.43 3.16 4.39
C GLN A 14 17.99 3.18 5.86
N ASN A 15 18.47 4.15 6.64
CA ASN A 15 18.04 4.35 8.02
C ASN A 15 16.55 4.69 8.09
N PHE A 16 16.07 5.50 7.16
CA PHE A 16 14.64 5.83 7.07
C PHE A 16 13.79 4.61 6.70
N LYS A 17 14.21 3.79 5.71
CA LYS A 17 13.53 2.52 5.39
C LYS A 17 13.45 1.60 6.60
N LYS A 18 14.54 1.46 7.38
CA LYS A 18 14.52 0.65 8.61
C LYS A 18 13.52 1.16 9.64
N ARG A 19 13.40 2.48 9.81
CA ARG A 19 12.39 3.08 10.72
C ARG A 19 10.98 2.82 10.22
N ILE A 20 10.74 2.88 8.91
CA ILE A 20 9.45 2.52 8.31
C ILE A 20 9.12 1.06 8.62
N ALA A 21 10.04 0.13 8.41
CA ALA A 21 9.82 -1.29 8.71
C ALA A 21 9.48 -1.56 10.18
N GLN A 22 10.02 -0.75 11.10
CA GLN A 22 9.69 -0.84 12.53
C GLN A 22 8.28 -0.30 12.84
N LEU A 23 7.86 0.78 12.18
CA LEU A 23 6.55 1.40 12.37
C LEU A 23 5.42 0.64 11.65
N PHE A 24 5.73 0.07 10.49
CA PHE A 24 4.79 -0.66 9.63
C PHE A 24 5.31 -2.08 9.34
N PRO A 25 5.36 -2.98 10.35
CA PRO A 25 6.04 -4.28 10.22
C PRO A 25 5.40 -5.24 9.20
N LYS A 26 4.17 -4.98 8.78
CA LYS A 26 3.43 -5.79 7.79
C LYS A 26 3.28 -5.08 6.44
N VAL A 27 4.03 -4.01 6.18
CA VAL A 27 3.86 -3.20 4.97
C VAL A 27 5.20 -2.99 4.30
N ASP A 28 5.20 -3.09 2.97
CA ASP A 28 6.32 -2.76 2.11
C ASP A 28 6.78 -1.31 2.30
N GLU A 29 8.07 -1.12 2.62
CA GLU A 29 8.59 0.21 2.92
C GLU A 29 8.57 1.13 1.69
N ASP A 30 8.69 0.58 0.48
CA ASP A 30 8.64 1.36 -0.75
C ASP A 30 7.23 1.87 -1.03
N LEU A 31 6.19 1.12 -0.65
CA LEU A 31 4.81 1.59 -0.70
C LEU A 31 4.61 2.79 0.23
N VAL A 32 5.05 2.67 1.48
CA VAL A 32 4.97 3.75 2.48
C VAL A 32 5.69 5.02 1.98
N LEU A 33 6.90 4.85 1.43
CA LEU A 33 7.68 5.95 0.87
C LEU A 33 6.97 6.63 -0.31
N GLN A 34 6.35 5.88 -1.22
CA GLN A 34 5.64 6.44 -2.36
C GLN A 34 4.40 7.23 -1.93
N ILE A 35 3.61 6.70 -0.98
CA ILE A 35 2.45 7.41 -0.42
C ILE A 35 2.92 8.70 0.25
N LEU A 36 3.93 8.62 1.14
CA LEU A 36 4.48 9.78 1.84
C LEU A 36 5.00 10.85 0.85
N LYS A 37 5.71 10.42 -0.20
CA LYS A 37 6.19 11.32 -1.25
C LYS A 37 5.04 12.08 -1.90
N PHE A 38 3.95 11.42 -2.27
CA PHE A 38 2.84 12.12 -2.91
C PHE A 38 2.04 12.98 -1.95
N GLN A 39 1.82 12.55 -0.71
CA GLN A 39 1.18 13.38 0.32
C GLN A 39 1.96 14.66 0.61
N THR A 40 3.29 14.61 0.58
CA THR A 40 4.16 15.77 0.87
C THR A 40 4.38 16.68 -0.33
N MET A 41 4.41 16.13 -1.55
CA MET A 41 4.69 16.91 -2.77
C MET A 41 3.45 17.49 -3.45
N LYS A 42 2.25 16.96 -3.19
CA LYS A 42 1.03 17.31 -3.91
C LYS A 42 -0.12 17.50 -2.93
N GLN A 43 -0.45 18.76 -2.66
CA GLN A 43 -1.53 19.13 -1.73
C GLN A 43 -2.89 18.50 -2.10
N GLU A 44 -3.13 18.27 -3.40
CA GLU A 44 -4.38 17.68 -3.92
C GLU A 44 -4.19 16.24 -4.42
N TRP A 45 -3.20 15.51 -3.90
CA TRP A 45 -3.03 14.11 -4.30
C TRP A 45 -4.24 13.26 -3.86
N PRO A 46 -4.93 12.56 -4.79
CA PRO A 46 -6.19 11.88 -4.48
C PRO A 46 -6.02 10.54 -3.73
N GLY A 47 -4.83 10.22 -3.22
CA GLY A 47 -4.56 8.94 -2.57
C GLY A 47 -4.68 7.74 -3.53
N SER A 48 -4.16 7.86 -4.76
CA SER A 48 -4.26 6.80 -5.77
C SER A 48 -3.24 5.69 -5.50
N VAL A 49 -3.72 4.53 -5.06
CA VAL A 49 -2.87 3.40 -4.65
C VAL A 49 -3.40 2.09 -5.22
N THR A 50 -2.49 1.25 -5.68
CA THR A 50 -2.74 -0.18 -5.92
C THR A 50 -2.19 -0.97 -4.75
N LEU A 51 -3.03 -1.74 -4.06
CA LEU A 51 -2.64 -2.61 -2.96
C LEU A 51 -2.72 -4.08 -3.35
N LYS A 52 -1.83 -4.86 -2.76
CA LYS A 52 -1.85 -6.32 -2.67
C LYS A 52 -1.79 -6.69 -1.20
N ILE A 53 -2.87 -7.24 -0.67
CA ILE A 53 -2.98 -7.67 0.72
C ILE A 53 -2.92 -9.19 0.74
N LYS A 54 -1.86 -9.72 1.37
CA LYS A 54 -1.65 -11.15 1.57
C LYS A 54 -2.09 -11.53 2.98
N TYR A 55 -2.88 -12.58 3.09
CA TYR A 55 -3.41 -13.09 4.35
C TYR A 55 -2.66 -14.33 4.83
N GLN A 56 -2.62 -14.49 6.16
CA GLN A 56 -1.88 -15.57 6.82
C GLN A 56 -2.42 -16.95 6.46
N LYS A 57 -1.53 -17.91 6.31
CA LYS A 57 -1.89 -19.32 6.11
C LYS A 57 -2.34 -19.93 7.45
N GLY A 58 -3.46 -20.65 7.46
CA GLY A 58 -3.94 -21.39 8.63
C GLY A 58 -4.86 -20.59 9.57
N ILE A 59 -5.06 -19.30 9.33
CA ILE A 59 -6.22 -18.58 9.83
C ILE A 59 -7.32 -18.74 8.80
N GLU A 60 -8.49 -19.25 9.20
CA GLU A 60 -9.67 -19.31 8.35
C GLU A 60 -10.02 -17.88 7.92
N THR A 61 -9.57 -17.50 6.73
CA THR A 61 -9.74 -16.16 6.19
C THR A 61 -10.78 -16.24 5.10
N ASP A 62 -11.99 -15.77 5.40
CA ASP A 62 -13.00 -15.59 4.37
C ASP A 62 -12.65 -14.37 3.50
N LEU A 63 -12.03 -14.64 2.35
CA LEU A 63 -11.71 -13.61 1.36
C LEU A 63 -12.95 -12.89 0.84
N SER A 64 -14.13 -13.52 0.85
CA SER A 64 -15.39 -12.89 0.42
C SER A 64 -15.74 -11.74 1.36
N THR A 65 -15.78 -12.00 2.67
CA THR A 65 -15.98 -10.95 3.69
C THR A 65 -14.90 -9.85 3.61
N LYS A 66 -13.63 -10.21 3.36
CA LYS A 66 -12.56 -9.21 3.20
C LYS A 66 -12.78 -8.32 1.98
N LYS A 67 -13.20 -8.90 0.85
CA LYS A 67 -13.54 -8.15 -0.37
C LYS A 67 -14.68 -7.18 -0.15
N GLU A 68 -15.73 -7.62 0.54
CA GLU A 68 -16.89 -6.78 0.87
C GLU A 68 -16.47 -5.56 1.70
N LYS A 69 -15.69 -5.76 2.77
CA LYS A 69 -15.18 -4.64 3.60
C LYS A 69 -14.35 -3.63 2.82
N LEU A 70 -13.46 -4.12 1.93
CA LEU A 70 -12.66 -3.25 1.07
C LEU A 70 -13.54 -2.49 0.06
N TYR A 71 -14.53 -3.16 -0.52
CA TYR A 71 -15.49 -2.53 -1.43
C TYR A 71 -16.35 -1.49 -0.71
N GLU A 72 -16.82 -1.78 0.50
CA GLU A 72 -17.62 -0.84 1.30
C GLU A 72 -16.84 0.44 1.61
N LYS A 73 -15.56 0.32 1.99
CA LYS A 73 -14.71 1.45 2.33
C LYS A 73 -14.26 2.25 1.09
N TYR A 74 -13.78 1.57 0.05
CA TYR A 74 -13.09 2.22 -1.08
C TYR A 74 -13.91 2.29 -2.37
N LYS A 75 -15.10 1.68 -2.40
CA LYS A 75 -16.00 1.60 -3.58
C LYS A 75 -15.34 0.99 -4.82
N MET A 76 -14.31 0.18 -4.62
CA MET A 76 -13.55 -0.50 -5.67
C MET A 76 -13.51 -2.00 -5.38
N LEU A 77 -13.84 -2.82 -6.38
CA LEU A 77 -13.89 -4.27 -6.23
C LEU A 77 -12.46 -4.86 -6.22
N PRO A 78 -12.06 -5.57 -5.15
CA PRO A 78 -10.81 -6.31 -5.16
C PRO A 78 -10.92 -7.58 -5.99
N SER A 79 -9.83 -7.89 -6.69
CA SER A 79 -9.63 -9.15 -7.40
C SER A 79 -8.80 -10.10 -6.55
N GLU A 80 -9.17 -11.37 -6.50
CA GLU A 80 -8.32 -12.43 -5.95
C GLU A 80 -7.17 -12.70 -6.93
N MET A 81 -5.93 -12.64 -6.43
CA MET A 81 -4.74 -13.03 -7.20
C MET A 81 -4.41 -14.50 -7.01
N ASP A 82 -4.64 -15.01 -5.80
CA ASP A 82 -4.47 -16.39 -5.37
C ASP A 82 -5.40 -16.65 -4.18
N ASP A 83 -5.28 -17.83 -3.56
CA ASP A 83 -6.09 -18.29 -2.43
C ASP A 83 -5.94 -17.46 -1.15
N ARG A 84 -4.99 -16.52 -1.10
CA ARG A 84 -4.69 -15.71 0.08
C ARG A 84 -4.37 -14.24 -0.22
N THR A 85 -4.53 -13.79 -1.46
CA THR A 85 -4.09 -12.45 -1.86
C THR A 85 -5.19 -11.70 -2.58
N LEU A 86 -5.58 -10.55 -2.02
CA LEU A 86 -6.48 -9.60 -2.68
C LEU A 86 -5.66 -8.46 -3.29
N ARG A 87 -6.00 -8.08 -4.52
CA ARG A 87 -5.46 -6.90 -5.18
C ARG A 87 -6.58 -5.93 -5.52
N PHE A 88 -6.38 -4.66 -5.24
CA PHE A 88 -7.31 -3.61 -5.69
C PHE A 88 -6.59 -2.30 -5.92
N LYS A 89 -7.16 -1.49 -6.83
CA LYS A 89 -6.73 -0.11 -7.08
C LYS A 89 -7.83 0.81 -6.57
N ALA A 90 -7.49 1.78 -5.74
CA ALA A 90 -8.44 2.71 -5.16
C ALA A 90 -7.88 4.13 -5.03
N LEU A 91 -8.79 5.04 -4.71
CA LEU A 91 -8.49 6.41 -4.30
C LEU A 91 -8.74 6.57 -2.80
N GLY A 92 -8.25 7.67 -2.23
CA GLY A 92 -8.43 8.00 -0.83
C GLY A 92 -7.64 7.11 0.13
N ILE A 93 -6.59 6.44 -0.35
CA ILE A 93 -5.70 5.64 0.49
C ILE A 93 -4.49 6.48 0.89
N TYR A 94 -4.36 6.73 2.19
CA TYR A 94 -3.23 7.43 2.81
C TYR A 94 -2.53 6.54 3.84
N LEU A 95 -1.45 7.03 4.47
CA LEU A 95 -0.70 6.23 5.46
C LEU A 95 -1.56 5.71 6.61
N ASN A 96 -2.55 6.48 7.07
CA ASN A 96 -3.47 6.05 8.13
C ASN A 96 -4.33 4.85 7.69
N ASP A 97 -4.76 4.80 6.42
CA ASP A 97 -5.51 3.67 5.88
C ASP A 97 -4.66 2.41 5.78
N ILE A 98 -3.38 2.58 5.41
CA ILE A 98 -2.41 1.48 5.36
C ILE A 98 -2.12 0.93 6.75
N ASP A 99 -1.96 1.81 7.74
CA ASP A 99 -1.81 1.42 9.13
C ASP A 99 -3.02 0.60 9.59
N GLU A 100 -4.24 1.14 9.42
CA GLU A 100 -5.49 0.49 9.80
C GLU A 100 -5.63 -0.92 9.16
N LEU A 101 -5.36 -1.03 7.85
CA LEU A 101 -5.39 -2.32 7.15
C LEU A 101 -4.36 -3.31 7.72
N SER A 102 -3.19 -2.84 8.13
CA SER A 102 -2.12 -3.68 8.68
C SER A 102 -2.45 -4.23 10.09
N GLN A 103 -3.34 -3.55 10.83
CA GLN A 103 -3.76 -3.99 12.16
C GLN A 103 -4.66 -5.23 12.13
N ASP A 104 -5.22 -5.61 10.98
CA ASP A 104 -5.98 -6.85 10.82
C ASP A 104 -5.08 -8.07 11.16
N PRO A 105 -5.45 -8.89 12.15
CA PRO A 105 -4.65 -10.05 12.55
C PRO A 105 -4.46 -11.07 11.42
N ALA A 106 -5.40 -11.17 10.49
CA ALA A 106 -5.30 -12.08 9.36
C ALA A 106 -4.33 -11.59 8.28
N VAL A 107 -3.92 -10.30 8.30
CA VAL A 107 -2.96 -9.78 7.33
C VAL A 107 -1.55 -10.27 7.67
N GLU A 108 -0.94 -10.91 6.67
CA GLU A 108 0.47 -11.32 6.67
C GLU A 108 1.34 -10.16 6.19
N TYR A 109 1.00 -9.56 5.05
CA TYR A 109 1.79 -8.51 4.43
C TYR A 109 1.00 -7.68 3.42
N ILE A 110 1.31 -6.39 3.31
CA ILE A 110 0.73 -5.44 2.37
C ILE A 110 1.85 -4.89 1.47
N SER A 111 1.67 -4.99 0.16
CA SER A 111 2.57 -4.39 -0.83
C SER A 111 1.78 -3.65 -1.90
N GLY A 112 2.45 -2.94 -2.80
CA GLY A 112 1.74 -2.19 -3.83
C GLY A 112 2.54 -1.07 -4.44
N SER A 113 1.82 -0.10 -4.98
CA SER A 113 2.41 1.12 -5.53
C SER A 113 1.42 2.28 -5.43
N ALA A 114 1.94 3.49 -5.18
CA ALA A 114 1.17 4.72 -5.28
C ALA A 114 1.43 5.41 -6.62
N GLU A 115 0.40 6.07 -7.18
CA GLU A 115 0.48 6.78 -8.45
C GLU A 115 0.24 8.28 -8.25
N PRO A 116 0.94 9.17 -8.96
CA PRO A 116 0.85 10.63 -8.79
C PRO A 116 -0.51 11.24 -9.12
N SER A 117 -1.34 10.53 -9.87
CA SER A 117 -2.67 10.93 -10.31
C SER A 117 -3.48 9.68 -10.64
N GLN A 118 -4.79 9.85 -10.79
CA GLN A 118 -5.63 8.82 -11.40
C GLN A 118 -5.20 8.69 -12.87
N LYS A 119 -4.43 7.67 -13.24
CA LYS A 119 -4.37 7.29 -14.66
C LYS A 119 -5.71 6.64 -14.99
N ASP A 120 -6.34 7.14 -16.06
CA ASP A 120 -7.66 6.72 -16.56
C ASP A 120 -7.90 5.24 -16.28
N GLN A 121 -8.90 4.97 -15.44
CA GLN A 121 -9.46 3.63 -15.35
C GLN A 121 -10.04 3.35 -16.72
N TYR A 122 -9.54 2.31 -17.41
CA TYR A 122 -10.19 1.83 -18.62
C TYR A 122 -11.68 1.69 -18.33
N ALA A 123 -12.51 2.24 -19.23
CA ALA A 123 -13.93 1.97 -19.27
C ALA A 123 -14.12 0.45 -19.15
N SER A 124 -14.90 0.02 -18.16
CA SER A 124 -15.44 -1.33 -18.11
C SER A 124 -15.97 -1.67 -19.51
N ALA A 125 -15.37 -2.68 -20.13
CA ALA A 125 -15.84 -3.20 -21.41
C ALA A 125 -17.35 -3.50 -21.29
N GLN A 126 -18.12 -2.90 -22.20
CA GLN A 126 -19.51 -3.28 -22.44
C GLN A 126 -19.57 -4.67 -23.09
#